data_AF-A0A4V2TRM3-F1
#
_entry.id   AF-A0A4V2TRM3-F1
#
_cell.length_a   1.000
_cell.length_b   1.000
_cell.length_c   1.000
_cell.angle_alpha   90.00
_cell.angle_beta   90.00
_cell.angle_gamma   90.00
#
_symmetry.space_group_name_H-M   'P 1'
#
loop_
_entity.id
_entity.type
_entity.pdbx_description
1 polymer ?
#
loop_
_entity_poly.entity_id
_entity_poly.type
_entity_poly.pdbx_seq_one_letter_code
_entity_poly.pdbx_strand_id
1 'polypeptide(L)'
;MENLGEPGNGGVDIAEIPALKTQFDLFRFMKRLTETYRQRAFMVMNLPAATATELAGNTIITNWPAELLTAFDQGRMLTSSTLVRKLRRTSAPFAYDLDQVTKASGNAVAKAMFERFNLVRGGYFPVHDISGNRGVVSIIGDGPAFSRQQMMELSYISIHVFERLSDIRSLDVRVAEQLSDRELDCLNWTAAGKTSSEIAGILGLSEHTVNHYLNRATKKLDTVNRTQAVAKALRVGLIK
;
A
#
# COMPACT_ATOMS: atom_id res chain seq x y z
N MET A 1 38.40 22.42 -12.26
CA MET A 1 37.16 21.93 -12.90
C MET A 1 37.14 20.42 -12.70
N GLU A 2 36.62 20.01 -11.56
CA GLU A 2 36.52 18.61 -11.17
C GLU A 2 35.36 17.93 -11.90
N ASN A 3 35.66 16.74 -12.39
CA ASN A 3 34.74 15.80 -13.02
C ASN A 3 33.56 15.53 -12.09
N LEU A 4 32.36 15.95 -12.50
CA LEU A 4 31.11 15.50 -11.90
C LEU A 4 30.94 14.01 -12.23
N GLY A 5 31.07 13.18 -11.21
CA GLY A 5 30.92 11.73 -11.30
C GLY A 5 29.58 11.31 -11.94
N GLU A 6 29.67 10.25 -12.73
CA GLU A 6 28.59 9.66 -13.52
C GLU A 6 27.29 9.38 -12.73
N PRO A 7 26.11 9.50 -13.36
CA PRO A 7 24.85 9.09 -12.76
C PRO A 7 24.84 7.57 -12.55
N GLY A 8 24.43 7.15 -11.35
CA GLY A 8 24.37 5.74 -10.94
C GLY A 8 23.68 4.85 -11.97
N ASN A 9 24.45 3.91 -12.50
CA ASN A 9 24.11 3.00 -13.59
C ASN A 9 23.12 1.94 -13.11
N GLY A 10 21.83 2.17 -13.37
CA GLY A 10 20.72 1.30 -12.95
C GLY A 10 19.47 1.41 -13.81
N GLY A 11 19.60 1.61 -15.14
CA GLY A 11 18.61 1.32 -16.20
C GLY A 11 17.17 1.86 -16.13
N VAL A 12 16.76 2.50 -15.04
CA VAL A 12 15.37 2.93 -14.77
C VAL A 12 15.42 4.33 -14.18
N ASP A 13 14.77 5.28 -14.85
CA ASP A 13 14.74 6.68 -14.43
C ASP A 13 13.44 6.95 -13.67
N ILE A 14 13.55 7.37 -12.41
CA ILE A 14 12.39 7.70 -11.59
C ILE A 14 11.52 8.82 -12.19
N ALA A 15 12.13 9.70 -13.01
CA ALA A 15 11.43 10.77 -13.70
C ALA A 15 10.38 10.27 -14.71
N GLU A 16 10.41 8.99 -15.09
CA GLU A 16 9.41 8.40 -15.97
C GLU A 16 8.08 8.07 -15.26
N ILE A 17 8.11 7.83 -13.94
CA ILE A 17 6.93 7.36 -13.17
C ILE A 17 5.72 8.30 -13.30
N PRO A 18 5.86 9.64 -13.19
CA PRO A 18 4.71 10.55 -13.32
C PRO A 18 4.00 10.47 -14.68
N ALA A 19 4.71 10.07 -15.75
CA ALA A 19 4.16 9.97 -17.09
C ALA A 19 3.36 8.66 -17.33
N LEU A 20 3.52 7.65 -16.48
CA LEU A 20 2.84 6.36 -16.61
C LEU A 20 1.36 6.52 -16.27
N LYS A 21 0.45 6.01 -17.10
CA LYS A 21 -0.99 6.34 -17.01
C LYS A 21 -1.86 5.19 -16.51
N THR A 22 -1.37 3.96 -16.59
CA THR A 22 -2.14 2.76 -16.26
C THR A 22 -1.39 1.87 -15.27
N GLN A 23 -2.12 0.99 -14.57
CA GLN A 23 -1.51 -0.05 -13.75
C GLN A 23 -0.58 -0.96 -14.56
N PHE A 24 -0.88 -1.15 -15.85
CA PHE A 24 -0.06 -1.96 -16.75
C PHE A 24 1.27 -1.28 -17.11
N ASP A 25 1.29 0.05 -17.23
CA ASP A 25 2.53 0.81 -17.40
C ASP A 25 3.43 0.66 -16.17
N LEU A 26 2.86 0.78 -14.96
CA LEU A 26 3.54 0.54 -13.69
C LEU A 26 4.03 -0.91 -13.55
N PHE A 27 3.23 -1.88 -14.00
CA PHE A 27 3.64 -3.29 -14.04
C PHE A 27 4.88 -3.50 -14.92
N ARG A 28 4.91 -2.91 -16.12
CA ARG A 28 6.06 -2.99 -17.03
C ARG A 28 7.30 -2.31 -16.45
N PHE A 29 7.13 -1.13 -15.86
CA PHE A 29 8.18 -0.43 -15.13
C PHE A 29 8.77 -1.31 -14.02
N MET A 30 7.92 -1.87 -13.16
CA MET A 30 8.34 -2.72 -12.04
C MET A 30 9.03 -4.00 -12.53
N LYS A 31 8.58 -4.58 -13.65
CA LYS A 31 9.23 -5.72 -14.27
C LYS A 31 10.67 -5.38 -14.70
N ARG A 32 10.86 -4.28 -15.43
CA ARG A 32 12.19 -3.81 -15.86
C ARG A 32 13.09 -3.46 -14.68
N LEU A 33 12.55 -2.80 -13.65
CA LEU A 33 13.26 -2.51 -12.40
C LEU A 33 13.75 -3.81 -11.74
N THR A 34 12.86 -4.78 -11.60
CA THR A 34 13.18 -6.09 -11.00
C THR A 34 14.32 -6.79 -11.75
N GLU A 35 14.25 -6.79 -13.09
CA GLU A 35 15.28 -7.38 -13.97
C GLU A 35 16.62 -6.64 -13.88
N THR A 36 16.60 -5.30 -13.82
CA THR A 36 17.80 -4.45 -13.68
C THR A 36 18.57 -4.78 -12.41
N TYR A 37 17.84 -5.05 -11.33
CA TYR A 37 18.37 -5.44 -10.03
C TYR A 37 18.64 -6.95 -9.91
N ARG A 38 18.54 -7.69 -11.02
CA ARG A 38 18.73 -9.15 -11.12
C ARG A 38 17.86 -9.95 -10.16
N GLN A 39 16.69 -9.42 -9.82
CA GLN A 39 15.67 -10.12 -9.04
C GLN A 39 14.64 -10.75 -9.98
N ARG A 40 13.76 -11.57 -9.44
CA ARG A 40 12.80 -12.37 -10.25
C ARG A 40 11.38 -11.85 -10.15
N ALA A 41 10.99 -11.45 -8.95
CA ALA A 41 9.62 -11.15 -8.64
C ALA A 41 9.48 -9.84 -7.88
N PHE A 42 8.42 -9.10 -8.18
CA PHE A 42 7.95 -7.99 -7.41
C PHE A 42 6.49 -8.18 -7.02
N MET A 43 6.09 -7.51 -5.95
CA MET A 43 4.68 -7.35 -5.59
C MET A 43 4.51 -5.94 -5.03
N VAL A 44 3.51 -5.24 -5.53
CA VAL A 44 2.95 -4.04 -4.90
C VAL A 44 1.60 -4.42 -4.32
N MET A 45 1.44 -4.26 -3.01
CA MET A 45 0.22 -4.63 -2.30
C MET A 45 -0.20 -3.56 -1.31
N ASN A 46 -1.50 -3.50 -1.04
CA ASN A 46 -1.98 -2.88 0.20
C ASN A 46 -1.55 -3.75 1.37
N LEU A 47 -1.11 -3.13 2.47
CA LEU A 47 -0.67 -3.87 3.65
C LEU A 47 -1.87 -4.62 4.26
N PRO A 48 -1.85 -5.96 4.31
CA PRO A 48 -3.01 -6.72 4.77
C PRO A 48 -3.32 -6.45 6.24
N ALA A 49 -4.61 -6.17 6.51
CA ALA A 49 -5.13 -6.05 7.86
C ALA A 49 -4.90 -7.35 8.66
N ALA A 50 -4.96 -7.26 9.99
CA ALA A 50 -4.77 -8.45 10.84
C ALA A 50 -5.83 -9.54 10.60
N THR A 51 -7.00 -9.15 10.07
CA THR A 51 -8.12 -10.04 9.72
C THR A 51 -8.06 -10.59 8.31
N ALA A 52 -7.12 -10.14 7.47
CA ALA A 52 -7.02 -10.60 6.09
C ALA A 52 -6.57 -12.07 6.05
N THR A 53 -7.24 -12.85 5.21
CA THR A 53 -6.96 -14.28 5.02
C THR A 53 -6.22 -14.59 3.72
N GLU A 54 -6.34 -13.72 2.71
CA GLU A 54 -5.83 -13.93 1.35
C GLU A 54 -4.88 -12.80 0.94
N LEU A 55 -3.74 -13.18 0.35
CA LEU A 55 -2.74 -12.28 -0.22
C LEU A 55 -3.20 -11.73 -1.57
N ALA A 56 -3.86 -12.54 -2.40
CA ALA A 56 -4.36 -12.11 -3.71
C ALA A 56 -5.30 -10.90 -3.58
N GLY A 57 -6.24 -10.94 -2.64
CA GLY A 57 -7.19 -9.83 -2.39
C GLY A 57 -6.55 -8.52 -1.92
N ASN A 58 -5.28 -8.54 -1.49
CA ASN A 58 -4.53 -7.35 -1.07
C ASN A 58 -3.49 -6.90 -2.11
N THR A 59 -3.27 -7.67 -3.18
CA THR A 59 -2.28 -7.40 -4.21
C THR A 59 -2.81 -6.40 -5.24
N ILE A 60 -2.00 -5.40 -5.60
CA ILE A 60 -2.34 -4.40 -6.63
C ILE A 60 -1.77 -4.83 -7.97
N ILE A 61 -0.45 -5.04 -8.03
CA ILE A 61 0.25 -5.58 -9.20
C ILE A 61 1.36 -6.52 -8.71
N THR A 62 1.58 -7.62 -9.43
CA THR A 62 2.62 -8.60 -9.10
C THR A 62 2.97 -9.42 -10.31
N ASN A 63 4.23 -9.84 -10.43
CA ASN A 63 4.64 -10.91 -11.34
C ASN A 63 4.98 -12.22 -10.60
N TRP A 64 4.54 -12.35 -9.33
CA TRP A 64 4.62 -13.63 -8.62
C TRP A 64 3.93 -14.73 -9.44
N PRO A 65 4.53 -15.94 -9.51
CA PRO A 65 3.88 -17.06 -10.18
C PRO A 65 2.49 -17.32 -9.60
N ALA A 66 1.48 -17.47 -10.47
CA ALA A 66 0.09 -17.66 -10.03
C ALA A 66 -0.06 -18.90 -9.12
N GLU A 67 0.71 -19.96 -9.40
CA GLU A 67 0.77 -21.16 -8.56
C GLU A 67 1.24 -20.86 -7.12
N LEU A 68 2.25 -20.00 -6.97
CA LEU A 68 2.76 -19.59 -5.65
C LEU A 68 1.72 -18.78 -4.89
N LEU A 69 1.07 -17.82 -5.55
CA LEU A 69 0.04 -16.99 -4.93
C LEU A 69 -1.15 -17.85 -4.47
N THR A 70 -1.59 -18.79 -5.32
CA THR A 70 -2.68 -19.73 -5.02
C THR A 70 -2.33 -20.61 -3.83
N ALA A 71 -1.12 -21.17 -3.80
CA ALA A 71 -0.67 -22.02 -2.71
C ALA A 71 -0.54 -21.24 -1.38
N PHE A 72 -0.12 -19.97 -1.43
CA PHE A 72 -0.04 -19.10 -0.26
C PHE A 72 -1.43 -18.89 0.38
N ASP A 73 -2.44 -18.66 -0.45
CA ASP A 73 -3.81 -18.40 -0.01
C ASP A 73 -4.52 -19.68 0.46
N GLN A 74 -4.42 -20.78 -0.29
CA GLN A 74 -4.96 -22.08 0.11
C GLN A 74 -4.32 -22.59 1.40
N GLY A 75 -3.01 -22.36 1.57
CA GLY A 75 -2.27 -22.70 2.79
C GLY A 75 -2.54 -21.76 3.97
N ARG A 76 -3.39 -20.73 3.81
CA ARG A 76 -3.66 -19.67 4.81
C ARG A 76 -2.37 -19.09 5.41
N MET A 77 -1.34 -18.94 4.58
CA MET A 77 -0.01 -18.56 5.04
C MET A 77 0.06 -17.11 5.50
N LEU A 78 -0.89 -16.28 5.07
CA LEU A 78 -0.95 -14.86 5.43
C LEU A 78 -1.12 -14.65 6.94
N THR A 79 -2.00 -15.43 7.57
CA THR A 79 -2.37 -15.26 8.99
C THR A 79 -1.22 -15.64 9.92
N SER A 80 -0.44 -16.66 9.55
CA SER A 80 0.71 -17.14 10.30
C SER A 80 2.03 -16.43 9.94
N SER A 81 2.05 -15.64 8.85
CA SER A 81 3.26 -14.98 8.34
C SER A 81 3.91 -14.01 9.35
N THR A 82 5.10 -14.38 9.82
CA THR A 82 5.95 -13.52 10.66
C THR A 82 6.41 -12.28 9.91
N LEU A 83 6.63 -12.40 8.60
CA LEU A 83 7.02 -11.30 7.72
C LEU A 83 5.91 -10.24 7.61
N VAL A 84 4.65 -10.66 7.37
CA VAL A 84 3.52 -9.72 7.29
C VAL A 84 3.27 -9.06 8.65
N ARG A 85 3.46 -9.80 9.74
CA ARG A 85 3.41 -9.23 11.10
C ARG A 85 4.48 -8.16 11.33
N LYS A 86 5.71 -8.38 10.85
CA LYS A 86 6.78 -7.38 10.88
C LYS A 86 6.41 -6.15 10.04
N LEU A 87 5.89 -6.35 8.82
CA LEU A 87 5.46 -5.27 7.93
C LEU A 87 4.38 -4.37 8.56
N ARG A 88 3.49 -4.92 9.40
CA ARG A 88 2.52 -4.13 10.18
C ARG A 88 3.14 -3.20 11.22
N ARG A 89 4.37 -3.46 11.67
CA ARG A 89 5.04 -2.74 12.78
C ARG A 89 6.22 -1.89 12.37
N THR A 90 6.56 -1.84 11.08
CA THR A 90 7.69 -1.04 10.58
C THR A 90 7.25 -0.12 9.44
N SER A 91 7.89 1.04 9.37
CA SER A 91 7.92 1.93 8.19
C SER A 91 9.30 1.92 7.52
N ALA A 92 10.32 1.34 8.16
CA ALA A 92 11.67 1.25 7.62
C ALA A 92 11.79 0.07 6.63
N PRO A 93 12.49 0.26 5.49
CA PRO A 93 12.81 -0.81 4.56
C PRO A 93 13.74 -1.83 5.23
N PHE A 94 13.64 -3.10 4.81
CA PHE A 94 14.52 -4.14 5.34
C PHE A 94 14.84 -5.21 4.30
N ALA A 95 16.05 -5.76 4.43
CA ALA A 95 16.48 -6.89 3.62
C ALA A 95 15.68 -8.15 3.96
N TYR A 96 15.35 -8.90 2.93
CA TYR A 96 14.72 -10.20 3.01
C TYR A 96 15.74 -11.30 2.74
N ASP A 97 15.69 -12.32 3.57
CA ASP A 97 16.43 -13.56 3.43
C ASP A 97 15.53 -14.70 3.93
N LEU A 98 15.27 -15.68 3.06
CA LEU A 98 14.32 -16.76 3.32
C LEU A 98 14.75 -17.63 4.49
N ASP A 99 16.05 -17.90 4.65
CA ASP A 99 16.55 -18.71 5.76
C ASP A 99 16.35 -18.00 7.09
N GLN A 100 16.59 -16.68 7.15
CA GLN A 100 16.32 -15.90 8.36
C GLN A 100 14.82 -15.87 8.70
N VAL A 101 13.95 -15.69 7.71
CA VAL A 101 12.50 -15.62 7.92
C VAL A 101 11.93 -16.97 8.37
N THR A 102 12.38 -18.06 7.75
CA THR A 102 11.87 -19.41 8.04
C THR A 102 12.41 -20.00 9.33
N LYS A 103 13.64 -19.65 9.75
CA LYS A 103 14.13 -19.93 11.10
C LYS A 103 13.22 -19.31 12.17
N ALA A 104 12.71 -18.11 11.92
CA ALA A 104 11.82 -17.42 12.85
C ALA A 104 10.36 -17.93 12.83
N SER A 105 9.90 -18.50 11.70
CA SER A 105 8.50 -18.95 11.55
C SER A 105 8.30 -20.45 11.74
N GLY A 106 9.34 -21.28 11.52
CA GLY A 106 9.25 -22.74 11.52
C GLY A 106 8.44 -23.31 10.34
N ASN A 107 8.04 -22.50 9.36
CA ASN A 107 7.16 -22.93 8.27
C ASN A 107 7.95 -23.52 7.09
N ALA A 108 8.26 -24.82 7.18
CA ALA A 108 9.00 -25.56 6.14
C ALA A 108 8.28 -25.61 4.79
N VAL A 109 6.94 -25.59 4.79
CA VAL A 109 6.13 -25.62 3.56
C VAL A 109 6.27 -24.30 2.80
N ALA A 110 6.20 -23.16 3.50
CA ALA A 110 6.49 -21.86 2.91
C ALA A 110 7.93 -21.78 2.40
N LYS A 111 8.90 -22.33 3.16
CA LYS A 111 10.30 -22.38 2.71
C LYS A 111 10.46 -23.07 1.36
N ALA A 112 9.98 -24.31 1.26
CA ALA A 112 10.12 -25.12 0.04
C ALA A 112 9.46 -24.46 -1.18
N MET A 113 8.33 -23.78 -0.99
CA MET A 113 7.68 -23.05 -2.08
C MET A 113 8.51 -21.87 -2.59
N PHE A 114 9.01 -21.01 -1.69
CA PHE A 114 9.82 -19.87 -2.10
C PHE A 114 11.15 -20.30 -2.73
N GLU A 115 11.75 -21.40 -2.25
CA GLU A 115 12.93 -22.02 -2.88
C GLU A 115 12.64 -22.51 -4.28
N ARG A 116 11.51 -23.21 -4.50
CA ARG A 116 11.11 -23.72 -5.83
C ARG A 116 11.04 -22.62 -6.90
N PHE A 117 10.66 -21.41 -6.52
CA PHE A 117 10.57 -20.26 -7.43
C PHE A 117 11.79 -19.33 -7.37
N ASN A 118 12.86 -19.72 -6.67
CA ASN A 118 14.08 -18.92 -6.48
C ASN A 118 13.81 -17.53 -5.88
N LEU A 119 12.88 -17.44 -4.93
CA LEU A 119 12.50 -16.21 -4.24
C LEU A 119 13.09 -16.21 -2.83
N VAL A 120 14.41 -16.21 -2.73
CA VAL A 120 15.14 -16.51 -1.49
C VAL A 120 15.72 -15.28 -0.79
N ARG A 121 15.82 -14.15 -1.48
CA ARG A 121 16.41 -12.90 -0.97
C ARG A 121 15.84 -11.68 -1.67
N GLY A 122 16.06 -10.50 -1.11
CA GLY A 122 15.63 -9.23 -1.71
C GLY A 122 15.33 -8.15 -0.67
N GLY A 123 14.28 -7.37 -0.90
CA GLY A 123 13.90 -6.26 -0.03
C GLY A 123 12.40 -6.04 0.03
N TYR A 124 11.94 -5.59 1.21
CA TYR A 124 10.60 -5.07 1.42
C TYR A 124 10.68 -3.59 1.77
N PHE A 125 9.84 -2.81 1.11
CA PHE A 125 9.80 -1.36 1.17
C PHE A 125 8.38 -0.94 1.61
N PRO A 126 8.18 -0.69 2.91
CA PRO A 126 6.92 -0.12 3.40
C PRO A 126 6.69 1.26 2.78
N VAL A 127 5.48 1.50 2.30
CA VAL A 127 5.07 2.74 1.62
C VAL A 127 3.70 3.18 2.14
N HIS A 128 3.35 4.43 1.92
CA HIS A 128 2.03 4.96 2.23
C HIS A 128 1.66 6.02 1.21
N ASP A 129 0.36 6.26 1.04
CA ASP A 129 -0.17 7.35 0.22
C ASP A 129 -0.67 8.51 1.13
N ILE A 130 -1.09 9.60 0.50
CA ILE A 130 -1.66 10.77 1.19
C ILE A 130 -2.93 10.46 2.00
N SER A 131 -3.62 9.38 1.66
CA SER A 131 -4.82 8.91 2.38
C SER A 131 -4.46 8.16 3.66
N GLY A 132 -3.18 7.89 3.90
CA GLY A 132 -2.71 7.07 5.01
C GLY A 132 -2.87 5.57 4.76
N ASN A 133 -3.21 5.15 3.54
CA ASN A 133 -3.20 3.74 3.19
C ASN A 133 -1.76 3.24 3.21
N ARG A 134 -1.52 2.19 3.99
CA ARG A 134 -0.21 1.54 4.04
C ARG A 134 -0.12 0.48 2.96
N GLY A 135 0.97 0.50 2.23
CA GLY A 135 1.32 -0.48 1.23
C GLY A 135 2.69 -1.09 1.47
N VAL A 136 3.03 -2.05 0.63
CA VAL A 136 4.34 -2.67 0.59
C VAL A 136 4.72 -2.90 -0.86
N VAL A 137 5.90 -2.44 -1.23
CA VAL A 137 6.58 -2.90 -2.44
C VAL A 137 7.61 -3.93 -2.02
N SER A 138 7.63 -5.08 -2.69
CA SER A 138 8.66 -6.09 -2.51
C SER A 138 9.33 -6.38 -3.84
N ILE A 139 10.64 -6.61 -3.79
CA ILE A 139 11.44 -7.05 -4.92
C ILE A 139 12.34 -8.16 -4.40
N ILE A 140 12.12 -9.38 -4.88
CA ILE A 140 12.73 -10.61 -4.38
C ILE A 140 13.12 -11.57 -5.51
N GLY A 141 14.06 -12.45 -5.21
CA GLY A 141 14.64 -13.37 -6.18
C GLY A 141 15.83 -14.09 -5.59
N ASP A 142 16.79 -14.43 -6.45
CA ASP A 142 18.05 -15.10 -6.15
C ASP A 142 19.27 -14.27 -6.55
N GLY A 143 19.06 -13.05 -7.06
CA GLY A 143 20.13 -12.10 -7.37
C GLY A 143 20.88 -11.63 -6.12
N PRO A 144 22.01 -10.93 -6.27
CA PRO A 144 22.81 -10.45 -5.14
C PRO A 144 21.98 -9.68 -4.09
N ALA A 145 22.39 -9.77 -2.82
CA ALA A 145 21.79 -8.95 -1.78
C ALA A 145 21.99 -7.46 -2.11
N PHE A 146 20.96 -6.65 -1.88
CA PHE A 146 21.03 -5.23 -2.15
C PHE A 146 22.06 -4.54 -1.27
N SER A 147 22.88 -3.69 -1.88
CA SER A 147 23.74 -2.77 -1.13
C SER A 147 22.88 -1.76 -0.37
N ARG A 148 23.49 -1.07 0.61
CA ARG A 148 22.80 0.01 1.34
C ARG A 148 22.31 1.11 0.38
N GLN A 149 23.08 1.44 -0.66
CA GLN A 149 22.70 2.44 -1.65
C GLN A 149 21.49 1.98 -2.47
N GLN A 150 21.51 0.73 -2.93
CA GLN A 150 20.38 0.13 -3.65
C GLN A 150 19.13 0.05 -2.79
N MET A 151 19.26 -0.25 -1.51
CA MET A 151 18.14 -0.21 -0.56
C MET A 151 17.53 1.20 -0.45
N MET A 152 18.36 2.25 -0.40
CA MET A 152 17.88 3.63 -0.35
C MET A 152 17.17 4.03 -1.66
N GLU A 153 17.76 3.69 -2.80
CA GLU A 153 17.21 3.97 -4.12
C GLU A 153 15.86 3.26 -4.34
N LEU A 154 15.80 1.95 -4.09
CA LEU A 154 14.58 1.16 -4.21
C LEU A 154 13.50 1.63 -3.23
N SER A 155 13.87 2.12 -2.05
CA SER A 155 12.91 2.73 -1.11
C SER A 155 12.30 3.99 -1.71
N TYR A 156 13.12 4.86 -2.31
CA TYR A 156 12.66 6.08 -2.95
C TYR A 156 11.76 5.77 -4.16
N ILE A 157 12.19 4.86 -5.05
CA ILE A 157 11.39 4.41 -6.19
C ILE A 157 10.05 3.82 -5.74
N SER A 158 10.06 3.00 -4.68
CA SER A 158 8.84 2.36 -4.15
C SER A 158 7.79 3.37 -3.71
N ILE A 159 8.20 4.50 -3.11
CA ILE A 159 7.29 5.59 -2.73
C ILE A 159 6.58 6.15 -3.97
N HIS A 160 7.35 6.49 -5.00
CA HIS A 160 6.80 7.06 -6.24
C HIS A 160 5.92 6.08 -7.01
N VAL A 161 6.29 4.79 -7.05
CA VAL A 161 5.47 3.72 -7.64
C VAL A 161 4.12 3.61 -6.94
N PHE A 162 4.13 3.60 -5.59
CA PHE A 162 2.91 3.43 -4.82
C PHE A 162 2.00 4.65 -4.89
N GLU A 163 2.56 5.85 -4.80
CA GLU A 163 1.82 7.11 -4.98
C GLU A 163 1.17 7.15 -6.36
N ARG A 164 1.92 6.82 -7.43
CA ARG A 164 1.37 6.83 -8.78
C ARG A 164 0.28 5.78 -8.99
N LEU A 165 0.40 4.59 -8.38
CA LEU A 165 -0.67 3.60 -8.38
C LEU A 165 -1.89 4.10 -7.60
N SER A 166 -1.69 4.83 -6.49
CA SER A 166 -2.78 5.45 -5.75
C SER A 166 -3.48 6.51 -6.60
N ASP A 167 -2.73 7.37 -7.31
CA ASP A 167 -3.30 8.33 -8.27
C ASP A 167 -4.15 7.65 -9.33
N ILE A 168 -3.60 6.66 -10.03
CA ILE A 168 -4.30 5.94 -11.10
C ILE A 168 -5.58 5.28 -10.58
N ARG A 169 -5.54 4.68 -9.38
CA ARG A 169 -6.71 4.06 -8.73
C ARG A 169 -7.68 5.09 -8.16
N SER A 170 -7.19 6.24 -7.73
CA SER A 170 -8.00 7.32 -7.21
C SER A 170 -8.70 8.06 -8.34
N LEU A 171 -8.14 8.12 -9.55
CA LEU A 171 -8.85 8.60 -10.74
C LEU A 171 -10.09 7.73 -11.07
N ASP A 172 -10.03 6.43 -10.79
CA ASP A 172 -11.20 5.53 -10.88
C ASP A 172 -12.23 5.76 -9.75
N VAL A 173 -11.80 6.34 -8.61
CA VAL A 173 -12.65 6.63 -7.43
C VAL A 173 -13.11 8.10 -7.37
N ARG A 174 -12.44 9.03 -8.06
CA ARG A 174 -12.75 10.47 -8.10
C ARG A 174 -14.06 10.79 -8.83
N VAL A 175 -14.68 9.81 -9.49
CA VAL A 175 -16.09 9.89 -9.90
C VAL A 175 -17.04 9.90 -8.68
N ALA A 176 -16.56 9.57 -7.47
CA ALA A 176 -17.28 9.70 -6.20
C ALA A 176 -17.05 11.03 -5.45
N GLU A 177 -16.34 12.00 -6.04
CA GLU A 177 -16.21 13.35 -5.47
C GLU A 177 -17.54 14.12 -5.56
N GLN A 178 -18.38 14.03 -4.53
CA GLN A 178 -19.34 15.11 -4.20
C GLN A 178 -19.66 15.16 -2.70
N LEU A 179 -18.70 15.01 -1.78
CA LEU A 179 -18.97 15.50 -0.42
C LEU A 179 -18.95 17.03 -0.44
N SER A 180 -20.03 17.67 -0.01
CA SER A 180 -20.07 19.12 0.14
C SER A 180 -19.23 19.58 1.34
N ASP A 181 -18.78 20.83 1.34
CA ASP A 181 -18.06 21.42 2.47
C ASP A 181 -18.79 21.22 3.81
N ARG A 182 -20.12 21.32 3.81
CA ARG A 182 -20.94 21.08 5.01
C ARG A 182 -20.97 19.63 5.47
N GLU A 183 -20.89 18.68 4.54
CA GLU A 183 -20.76 17.26 4.86
C GLU A 183 -19.38 16.97 5.46
N LEU A 184 -18.33 17.61 4.94
CA LEU A 184 -16.96 17.51 5.48
C LEU A 184 -16.84 18.17 6.86
N ASP A 185 -17.41 19.36 7.07
CA ASP A 185 -17.44 20.03 8.38
C ASP A 185 -18.08 19.13 9.44
N CYS A 186 -19.26 18.58 9.15
CA CYS A 186 -19.96 17.69 10.07
C CYS A 186 -19.15 16.44 10.38
N LEU A 187 -18.49 15.85 9.38
CA LEU A 187 -17.62 14.68 9.55
C LEU A 187 -16.38 14.99 10.41
N ASN A 188 -15.70 16.14 10.20
CA ASN A 188 -14.54 16.56 11.00
C ASN A 188 -14.91 16.70 12.48
N TRP A 189 -16.01 17.38 12.80
CA TRP A 189 -16.44 17.52 14.19
C TRP A 189 -16.91 16.21 14.81
N THR A 190 -17.53 15.34 14.02
CA THR A 190 -17.87 13.97 14.48
C THR A 190 -16.61 13.17 14.77
N ALA A 191 -15.56 13.29 13.95
CA ALA A 191 -14.24 12.69 14.19
C ALA A 191 -13.60 13.20 15.49
N ALA A 192 -13.78 14.48 15.80
CA ALA A 192 -13.35 15.10 17.06
C ALA A 192 -14.22 14.72 18.28
N GLY A 193 -15.19 13.81 18.12
CA GLY A 193 -16.03 13.28 19.20
C GLY A 193 -17.23 14.16 19.56
N LYS A 194 -17.62 15.12 18.72
CA LYS A 194 -18.77 16.00 18.97
C LYS A 194 -20.10 15.32 18.65
N THR A 195 -21.10 15.59 19.50
CA THR A 195 -22.50 15.19 19.29
C THR A 195 -23.17 16.08 18.24
N SER A 196 -24.24 15.60 17.61
CA SER A 196 -24.97 16.39 16.59
C SER A 196 -25.45 17.76 17.12
N SER A 197 -25.80 17.84 18.42
CA SER A 197 -26.19 19.08 19.10
C SER A 197 -25.02 20.05 19.27
N GLU A 198 -23.84 19.56 19.67
CA GLU A 198 -22.63 20.39 19.73
C GLU A 198 -22.20 20.89 18.36
N ILE A 199 -22.23 20.02 17.34
CA ILE A 199 -21.91 20.37 15.95
C ILE A 199 -22.87 21.45 15.43
N ALA A 200 -24.16 21.31 15.74
CA ALA A 200 -25.18 22.30 15.40
C ALA A 200 -24.85 23.67 16.00
N GLY A 201 -24.46 23.69 17.28
CA GLY A 201 -23.98 24.90 17.95
C GLY A 201 -22.72 25.50 17.32
N ILE A 202 -21.75 24.67 16.93
CA ILE A 202 -20.49 25.11 16.31
C ILE A 202 -20.70 25.68 14.90
N LEU A 203 -21.56 25.05 14.09
CA LEU A 203 -21.77 25.41 12.68
C LEU A 203 -22.91 26.40 12.45
N GLY A 204 -23.66 26.77 13.50
CA GLY A 204 -24.84 27.63 13.39
C GLY A 204 -25.99 26.96 12.63
N LEU A 205 -26.16 25.65 12.82
CA LEU A 205 -27.18 24.83 12.13
C LEU A 205 -28.18 24.26 13.15
N SER A 206 -29.26 23.64 12.65
CA SER A 206 -30.10 22.80 13.50
C SER A 206 -29.50 21.39 13.64
N GLU A 207 -29.77 20.70 14.75
CA GLU A 207 -29.36 19.30 14.92
C GLU A 207 -29.92 18.40 13.80
N HIS A 208 -31.13 18.68 13.33
CA HIS A 208 -31.73 17.98 12.19
C HIS A 208 -30.91 18.17 10.91
N THR A 209 -30.44 19.39 10.64
CA THR A 209 -29.60 19.71 9.48
C THR A 209 -28.25 19.00 9.55
N VAL A 210 -27.61 18.95 10.73
CA VAL A 210 -26.36 18.20 10.94
C VAL A 210 -26.57 16.71 10.67
N ASN A 211 -27.63 16.12 11.23
CA ASN A 211 -27.95 14.71 11.00
C ASN A 211 -28.23 14.43 9.51
N HIS A 212 -28.84 15.37 8.79
CA HIS A 212 -29.06 15.27 7.36
C HIS A 212 -27.74 15.25 6.56
N TYR A 213 -26.79 16.15 6.87
CA TYR A 213 -25.47 16.15 6.24
C TYR A 213 -24.70 14.86 6.54
N LEU A 214 -24.68 14.40 7.79
CA LEU A 214 -24.03 13.14 8.17
C LEU A 214 -24.64 11.92 7.46
N ASN A 215 -25.96 11.90 7.29
CA ASN A 215 -26.64 10.82 6.55
C ASN A 215 -26.29 10.83 5.06
N ARG A 216 -26.23 12.01 4.43
CA ARG A 216 -25.79 12.12 3.03
C ARG A 216 -24.33 11.70 2.87
N ALA A 217 -23.46 12.14 3.78
CA ALA A 217 -22.06 11.75 3.79
C ALA A 217 -21.90 10.23 3.93
N THR A 218 -22.65 9.62 4.86
CA THR A 218 -22.69 8.16 5.07
C THR A 218 -23.08 7.40 3.79
N LYS A 219 -24.10 7.89 3.07
CA LYS A 219 -24.53 7.30 1.78
C LYS A 219 -23.49 7.49 0.67
N LYS A 220 -22.97 8.70 0.50
CA LYS A 220 -21.95 9.02 -0.52
C LYS A 220 -20.65 8.24 -0.30
N LEU A 221 -20.33 8.00 0.97
CA LEU A 221 -19.20 7.16 1.36
C LEU A 221 -19.51 5.67 1.31
N ASP A 222 -20.70 5.22 0.89
CA ASP A 222 -21.08 3.80 0.88
C ASP A 222 -20.77 3.10 2.21
N THR A 223 -21.32 3.66 3.28
CA THR A 223 -21.17 3.16 4.66
C THR A 223 -22.54 3.05 5.32
N VAL A 224 -22.67 2.24 6.38
CA VAL A 224 -23.98 1.99 7.00
C VAL A 224 -24.25 2.82 8.26
N ASN A 225 -23.24 3.53 8.78
CA ASN A 225 -23.40 4.42 9.93
C ASN A 225 -22.33 5.52 9.96
N ARG A 226 -22.59 6.57 10.77
CA ARG A 226 -21.70 7.73 10.91
C ARG A 226 -20.27 7.36 11.34
N THR A 227 -20.11 6.33 12.18
CA THR A 227 -18.78 5.89 12.66
C THR A 227 -17.96 5.30 11.53
N GLN A 228 -18.58 4.45 10.70
CA GLN A 228 -17.95 3.92 9.48
C GLN A 228 -17.65 5.03 8.48
N ALA A 229 -18.56 6.00 8.33
CA ALA A 229 -18.35 7.16 7.47
C ALA A 229 -17.11 7.96 7.91
N VAL A 230 -16.97 8.24 9.21
CA VAL A 230 -15.78 8.89 9.78
C VAL A 230 -14.52 8.05 9.55
N ALA A 231 -14.55 6.75 9.83
CA ALA A 231 -13.39 5.87 9.64
C ALA A 231 -12.95 5.81 8.16
N LYS A 232 -13.91 5.73 7.22
CA LYS A 232 -13.61 5.74 5.78
C LYS A 232 -13.07 7.10 5.35
N ALA A 233 -13.68 8.20 5.78
CA ALA A 233 -13.24 9.56 5.45
C ALA A 233 -11.83 9.86 5.96
N LEU A 234 -11.45 9.40 7.16
CA LEU A 234 -10.07 9.48 7.67
C LEU A 234 -9.11 8.64 6.81
N ARG A 235 -9.49 7.40 6.49
CA ARG A 235 -8.67 6.46 5.69
C ARG A 235 -8.47 6.91 4.24
N VAL A 236 -9.33 7.77 3.72
CA VAL A 236 -9.22 8.32 2.35
C VAL A 236 -8.78 9.79 2.33
N GLY A 237 -8.33 10.33 3.47
CA GLY A 237 -7.77 11.68 3.57
C GLY A 237 -8.77 12.83 3.38
N LEU A 238 -10.08 12.59 3.50
CA LEU A 238 -11.11 13.63 3.32
C LEU A 238 -11.27 14.52 4.55
N ILE A 239 -10.94 14.01 5.74
CA ILE A 239 -11.00 14.71 7.03
C ILE A 239 -9.75 14.39 7.85
N LYS A 240 -9.46 15.17 8.90
CA LYS A 240 -8.22 15.06 9.70
C LYS A 240 -8.49 14.72 11.16
#